data_AF-A0A7C2PY35-F1
#
_entry.id   AF-A0A7C2PY35-F1
#
_cell.length_a   1.000
_cell.length_b   1.000
_cell.length_c   1.000
_cell.angle_alpha   90.00
_cell.angle_beta   90.00
_cell.angle_gamma   90.00
#
_symmetry.space_group_name_H-M   'P 1'
#
loop_
_entity.id
_entity.type
_entity.pdbx_description
1 polymer ?
#
loop_
_entity_poly.entity_id
_entity_poly.type
_entity_poly.pdbx_seq_one_letter_code
_entity_poly.pdbx_strand_id
1 'polypeptide(L)'
;MAHLPGAAVPGEALCVTDLDTVMPGLSLFDFGDMMRSMLCPAAEDERDLSHVEVQLALFQALARGYLSEAAEFLTRVEREHLVTAGLVITLEQAVRFLTDYLGGDTYYRTSRPKQNLDRCRTQLKLLESMQEQAADMAAIVRQAGGRP
;
A
#
# COMPACT_ATOMS: atom_id res chain seq x y z
N MET A 1 -9.40 43.54 -4.79
CA MET A 1 -9.47 42.30 -3.99
C MET A 1 -8.23 41.48 -4.33
N ALA A 2 -7.27 41.39 -3.40
CA ALA A 2 -6.03 40.66 -3.63
C ALA A 2 -6.30 39.15 -3.69
N HIS A 3 -5.77 38.49 -4.72
CA HIS A 3 -5.76 37.04 -4.84
C HIS A 3 -4.74 36.51 -3.82
N LEU A 4 -5.19 35.77 -2.81
CA LEU A 4 -4.30 35.06 -1.90
C LEU A 4 -3.73 33.84 -2.65
N PRO A 5 -2.41 33.73 -2.87
CA PRO A 5 -1.82 32.49 -3.33
C PRO A 5 -1.94 31.46 -2.21
N GLY A 6 -2.54 30.29 -2.47
CA GLY A 6 -2.55 29.17 -1.52
C GLY A 6 -3.90 28.61 -1.08
N ALA A 7 -5.01 28.87 -1.79
CA ALA A 7 -6.23 28.10 -1.56
C ALA A 7 -6.08 26.70 -2.17
N ALA A 8 -6.06 25.67 -1.31
CA ALA A 8 -6.07 24.26 -1.71
C ALA A 8 -7.23 23.98 -2.68
N VAL A 9 -6.92 23.40 -3.85
CA VAL A 9 -7.95 22.88 -4.75
C VAL A 9 -8.48 21.57 -4.16
N PRO A 10 -9.81 21.39 -4.03
CA PRO A 10 -10.37 20.13 -3.56
C PRO A 10 -9.89 18.95 -4.40
N GLY A 11 -9.26 17.96 -3.76
CA GLY A 11 -8.72 16.77 -4.42
C GLY A 11 -7.22 16.83 -4.75
N GLU A 12 -6.55 17.97 -4.58
CA GLU A 12 -5.09 18.05 -4.71
C GLU A 12 -4.38 17.71 -3.41
N ALA A 13 -3.30 16.93 -3.51
CA ALA A 13 -2.42 16.66 -2.38
C ALA A 13 -1.65 17.94 -2.01
N LEU A 14 -1.67 18.32 -0.72
CA LEU A 14 -1.03 19.56 -0.23
C LEU A 14 0.38 19.33 0.30
N CYS A 15 0.56 18.31 1.12
CA CYS A 15 1.86 17.92 1.66
C CYS A 15 1.84 16.46 2.13
N VAL A 16 3.03 15.87 2.23
CA VAL A 16 3.25 14.59 2.90
C VAL A 16 3.39 14.84 4.40
N THR A 17 2.74 14.02 5.21
CA THR A 17 2.80 14.03 6.67
C THR A 17 3.43 12.73 7.19
N ASP A 18 3.67 12.67 8.50
CA ASP A 18 4.25 11.47 9.17
C ASP A 18 5.67 11.15 8.66
N LEU A 19 6.60 12.08 8.90
CA LEU A 19 7.98 11.98 8.41
C LEU A 19 8.94 11.27 9.39
N ASP A 20 8.41 10.67 10.45
CA ASP A 20 9.21 10.05 11.52
C ASP A 20 9.97 8.80 11.04
N THR A 21 9.53 8.19 9.95
CA THR A 21 10.14 6.99 9.35
C THR A 21 10.95 7.30 8.08
N VAL A 22 11.22 8.57 7.77
CA VAL A 22 12.08 8.94 6.65
C VAL A 22 13.53 8.53 6.94
N MET A 23 14.04 7.60 6.13
CA MET A 23 15.40 7.09 6.22
C MET A 23 15.85 6.53 4.86
N PRO A 24 17.15 6.23 4.66
CA PRO A 24 17.59 5.52 3.46
C PRO A 24 16.86 4.19 3.28
N GLY A 25 16.33 3.96 2.08
CA GLY A 25 15.54 2.78 1.76
C GLY A 25 15.39 2.59 0.25
N LEU A 26 14.59 1.60 -0.15
CA LEU A 26 14.23 1.38 -1.54
C LEU A 26 12.88 2.07 -1.80
N SER A 27 12.73 2.72 -2.96
CA SER A 27 11.44 3.26 -3.42
C SER A 27 10.33 2.18 -3.49
N LEU A 28 10.74 0.91 -3.53
CA LEU A 28 9.88 -0.26 -3.47
C LEU A 28 9.13 -0.38 -2.14
N PHE A 29 9.72 0.04 -1.01
CA PHE A 29 9.07 -0.06 0.29
C PHE A 29 7.88 0.87 0.37
N ASP A 30 8.03 2.12 -0.09
CA ASP A 30 6.95 3.10 -0.13
C ASP A 30 5.81 2.63 -1.05
N PHE A 31 6.14 2.20 -2.27
CA PHE A 31 5.12 1.68 -3.19
C PHE A 31 4.43 0.41 -2.65
N GLY A 32 5.19 -0.48 -2.01
CA GLY A 32 4.66 -1.68 -1.39
C GLY A 32 3.69 -1.38 -0.25
N ASP A 33 3.99 -0.38 0.59
CA ASP A 33 3.10 0.02 1.68
C ASP A 33 1.86 0.77 1.19
N MET A 34 1.98 1.56 0.11
CA MET A 34 0.84 2.10 -0.61
C MET A 34 -0.09 0.99 -1.13
N MET A 35 0.47 -0.05 -1.75
CA MET A 35 -0.33 -1.20 -2.21
C MET A 35 -1.03 -1.92 -1.05
N ARG A 36 -0.32 -2.16 0.05
CA ARG A 36 -0.89 -2.79 1.24
C ARG A 36 -2.08 -2.00 1.80
N SER A 37 -1.99 -0.67 1.77
CA SER A 37 -2.98 0.21 2.42
C SER A 37 -4.16 0.60 1.53
N MET A 38 -3.97 0.67 0.21
CA MET A 38 -4.91 1.37 -0.68
C MET A 38 -5.69 0.47 -1.64
N LEU A 39 -5.35 -0.82 -1.75
CA LEU A 39 -5.95 -1.69 -2.76
C LEU A 39 -7.24 -2.38 -2.34
N CYS A 40 -7.62 -2.26 -1.08
CA CYS A 40 -8.81 -2.87 -0.51
C CYS A 40 -9.60 -1.80 0.26
N PRO A 41 -10.92 -1.66 0.04
CA PRO A 41 -11.74 -0.71 0.80
C PRO A 41 -12.10 -1.21 2.21
N ALA A 42 -11.91 -2.50 2.49
CA ALA A 42 -12.15 -3.06 3.82
C ALA A 42 -11.17 -2.45 4.83
N ALA A 43 -11.61 -2.34 6.08
CA ALA A 43 -10.75 -1.88 7.14
C ALA A 43 -9.56 -2.83 7.33
N GLU A 44 -8.41 -2.30 7.78
CA GLU A 44 -7.22 -3.10 8.05
C GLU A 44 -7.47 -4.21 9.09
N ASP A 45 -8.47 -4.04 9.94
CA ASP A 45 -8.87 -4.95 11.00
C ASP A 45 -10.28 -5.55 10.79
N GLU A 46 -10.69 -5.67 9.53
CA GLU A 46 -11.94 -6.32 9.10
C GLU A 46 -12.03 -7.76 9.64
N ARG A 47 -13.22 -8.13 10.09
CA ARG A 47 -13.51 -9.47 10.64
C ARG A 47 -14.17 -10.37 9.61
N ASP A 48 -14.92 -9.80 8.67
CA ASP A 48 -15.46 -10.52 7.54
C ASP A 48 -14.46 -10.50 6.37
N LEU A 49 -13.63 -11.54 6.31
CA LEU A 49 -12.59 -11.67 5.29
C LEU A 49 -13.14 -11.81 3.87
N SER A 50 -14.45 -12.03 3.68
CA SER A 50 -15.05 -12.03 2.34
C SER A 50 -15.03 -10.64 1.69
N HIS A 51 -14.85 -9.57 2.47
CA HIS A 51 -14.70 -8.21 1.96
C HIS A 51 -13.24 -7.85 1.60
N VAL A 52 -12.28 -8.70 1.96
CA VAL A 52 -10.85 -8.43 1.78
C VAL A 52 -10.38 -8.96 0.44
N GLU A 53 -10.40 -8.09 -0.57
CA GLU A 53 -9.99 -8.40 -1.94
C GLU A 53 -9.32 -7.18 -2.58
N VAL A 54 -8.27 -7.43 -3.35
CA VAL A 54 -7.64 -6.41 -4.19
C VAL A 54 -8.63 -5.94 -5.26
N GLN A 55 -8.85 -4.63 -5.32
CA GLN A 55 -9.53 -4.00 -6.44
C GLN A 55 -8.51 -3.55 -7.48
N LEU A 56 -8.43 -4.27 -8.61
CA LEU A 56 -7.52 -3.92 -9.70
C LEU A 56 -7.69 -2.49 -10.22
N ALA A 57 -8.90 -1.92 -10.14
CA ALA A 57 -9.14 -0.53 -10.50
C ALA A 57 -8.36 0.46 -9.61
N LEU A 58 -8.29 0.19 -8.30
CA LEU A 58 -7.48 0.97 -7.36
C LEU A 58 -6.00 0.80 -7.65
N PHE A 59 -5.56 -0.43 -7.91
CA PHE A 59 -4.16 -0.69 -8.30
C PHE A 59 -3.78 0.03 -9.60
N GLN A 60 -4.66 0.04 -10.58
CA GLN A 60 -4.43 0.73 -11.85
C GLN A 60 -4.33 2.25 -11.66
N ALA A 61 -5.17 2.85 -10.82
CA ALA A 61 -5.07 4.27 -10.47
C ALA A 61 -3.76 4.57 -9.73
N LEU A 62 -3.42 3.76 -8.73
CA LEU A 62 -2.20 3.88 -7.93
C LEU A 62 -0.95 3.79 -8.80
N ALA A 63 -0.85 2.75 -9.63
CA ALA A 63 0.29 2.50 -10.49
C ALA A 63 0.47 3.62 -11.53
N ARG A 64 -0.62 4.11 -12.14
CA ARG A 64 -0.55 5.24 -13.08
C ARG A 64 -0.08 6.52 -12.42
N GLY A 65 -0.64 6.87 -11.25
CA GLY A 65 -0.27 8.10 -10.54
C GLY A 65 1.17 8.06 -10.03
N TYR A 66 1.61 6.93 -9.51
CA TYR A 66 2.99 6.79 -9.05
C TYR A 66 3.99 6.80 -10.22
N LEU A 67 3.72 6.05 -11.29
CA LEU A 67 4.64 5.94 -12.42
C LEU A 67 4.64 7.14 -13.36
N SER A 68 3.65 8.05 -13.30
CA SER A 68 3.71 9.29 -14.09
C SER A 68 4.92 10.15 -13.71
N GLU A 69 5.32 10.11 -12.43
CA GLU A 69 6.49 10.83 -11.90
C GLU A 69 7.67 9.89 -11.66
N ALA A 70 7.45 8.76 -10.97
CA ALA A 70 8.55 7.92 -10.50
C ALA A 70 9.28 7.15 -11.61
N ALA A 71 8.64 6.95 -12.77
CA ALA A 71 9.26 6.22 -13.86
C ALA A 71 10.58 6.86 -14.35
N GLU A 72 10.78 8.17 -14.14
CA GLU A 72 11.99 8.88 -14.56
C GLU A 72 13.24 8.52 -13.77
N PHE A 73 13.10 8.15 -12.49
CA PHE A 73 14.23 7.83 -11.62
C PHE A 73 14.32 6.35 -11.24
N LEU A 74 13.24 5.58 -11.39
CA LEU A 74 13.31 4.14 -11.13
C LEU A 74 14.22 3.43 -12.13
N THR A 75 15.05 2.53 -11.62
CA THR A 75 15.79 1.59 -12.45
C THR A 75 14.83 0.56 -13.07
N ARG A 76 15.32 -0.15 -14.09
CA ARG A 76 14.57 -1.26 -14.69
C ARG A 76 14.24 -2.34 -13.65
N VAL A 77 15.20 -2.69 -12.80
CA VAL A 77 15.04 -3.73 -11.78
C VAL A 77 14.00 -3.32 -10.75
N GLU A 78 14.00 -2.06 -10.29
CA GLU A 78 12.97 -1.58 -9.37
C GLU A 78 11.58 -1.67 -10.00
N ARG A 79 11.40 -1.23 -11.26
CA ARG A 79 10.11 -1.35 -11.95
C ARG A 79 9.61 -2.80 -12.04
N GLU A 80 10.51 -3.73 -12.33
CA GLU A 80 10.19 -5.17 -12.40
C GLU A 80 9.75 -5.76 -11.04
N HIS A 81 10.10 -5.11 -9.92
CA HIS A 81 9.83 -5.60 -8.56
C HIS A 81 8.72 -4.84 -7.81
N LEU A 82 8.03 -3.88 -8.44
CA LEU A 82 6.97 -3.11 -7.77
C LEU A 82 5.85 -3.99 -7.19
N VAL A 83 5.38 -4.99 -7.96
CA VAL A 83 4.37 -5.94 -7.48
C VAL A 83 4.90 -6.82 -6.35
N THR A 84 6.14 -7.31 -6.50
CA THR A 84 6.81 -8.11 -5.46
C THR A 84 6.96 -7.33 -4.16
N ALA A 85 7.22 -6.03 -4.22
CA ALA A 85 7.33 -5.18 -3.05
C ALA A 85 6.03 -5.12 -2.25
N GLY A 86 4.88 -4.97 -2.93
CA GLY A 86 3.56 -5.04 -2.28
C GLY A 86 3.31 -6.36 -1.56
N LEU A 87 3.71 -7.49 -2.16
CA LEU A 87 3.62 -8.81 -1.53
C LEU A 87 4.50 -8.90 -0.27
N VAL A 88 5.75 -8.43 -0.36
CA VAL A 88 6.71 -8.49 0.75
C VAL A 88 6.26 -7.62 1.90
N ILE A 89 5.87 -6.36 1.65
CA ILE A 89 5.43 -5.43 2.70
C ILE A 89 4.14 -5.89 3.36
N THR A 90 3.19 -6.44 2.58
CA THR A 90 1.95 -7.00 3.15
C THR A 90 2.23 -8.19 4.06
N LEU A 91 3.13 -9.08 3.66
CA LEU A 91 3.56 -10.21 4.50
C LEU A 91 4.30 -9.74 5.75
N GLU A 92 5.23 -8.79 5.61
CA GLU A 92 5.96 -8.20 6.74
C GLU A 92 4.98 -7.64 7.78
N GLN A 93 4.00 -6.85 7.31
CA GLN A 93 3.01 -6.23 8.19
C GLN A 93 2.12 -7.28 8.88
N ALA A 94 1.71 -8.33 8.17
CA ALA A 94 0.98 -9.46 8.76
C ALA A 94 1.77 -10.11 9.90
N VAL A 95 3.06 -10.37 9.68
CA VAL A 95 3.96 -10.94 10.69
C VAL A 95 4.10 -9.99 11.88
N ARG A 96 4.28 -8.68 11.65
CA ARG A 96 4.38 -7.69 12.73
C ARG A 96 3.12 -7.66 13.61
N PHE A 97 1.93 -7.71 13.01
CA PHE A 97 0.68 -7.78 13.77
C PHE A 97 0.56 -9.09 14.56
N LEU A 98 0.94 -10.23 13.96
CA LEU A 98 0.92 -11.51 14.66
C LEU A 98 1.90 -11.53 15.84
N THR A 99 3.11 -11.02 15.65
CA THR A 99 4.12 -10.91 16.68
C THR A 99 3.62 -10.05 17.84
N ASP A 100 3.01 -8.90 17.55
CA ASP A 100 2.49 -8.04 18.60
C ASP A 100 1.32 -8.69 19.37
N TYR A 101 0.42 -9.38 18.67
CA TYR A 101 -0.66 -10.15 19.31
C TYR A 101 -0.12 -11.23 20.26
N LEU A 102 0.88 -12.01 19.83
CA LEU A 102 1.51 -13.02 20.67
C LEU A 102 2.31 -12.40 21.83
N GLY A 103 2.80 -11.17 21.66
CA GLY A 103 3.49 -10.38 22.67
C GLY A 103 2.57 -9.65 23.65
N GLY A 104 1.25 -9.77 23.51
CA GLY A 104 0.28 -9.12 24.40
C GLY A 104 -0.10 -7.69 24.01
N ASP A 105 -0.03 -7.35 22.71
CA ASP A 105 -0.49 -6.09 22.13
C ASP A 105 0.21 -4.85 22.73
N THR A 106 1.54 -4.80 22.64
CA THR A 106 2.37 -3.77 23.29
C THR A 106 2.91 -2.70 22.35
N TYR A 107 2.92 -2.97 21.04
CA TYR A 107 3.46 -2.09 20.01
C TYR A 107 2.35 -1.30 19.30
N TYR A 108 1.36 -2.01 18.73
CA TYR A 108 0.23 -1.38 18.07
C TYR A 108 -0.86 -1.03 19.06
N ARG A 109 -1.45 0.16 18.91
CA ARG A 109 -2.62 0.52 19.70
C ARG A 109 -3.80 -0.39 19.32
N THR A 110 -4.42 -0.96 20.34
CA THR A 110 -5.64 -1.77 20.22
C THR A 110 -6.76 -1.17 21.07
N SER A 111 -7.99 -1.28 20.59
CA SER A 111 -9.22 -0.85 21.28
C SER A 111 -10.11 -2.03 21.66
N ARG A 112 -9.75 -3.25 21.23
CA ARG A 112 -10.50 -4.48 21.52
C ARG A 112 -9.58 -5.70 21.59
N PRO A 113 -10.00 -6.76 22.30
CA PRO A 113 -9.30 -8.04 22.27
C PRO A 113 -9.18 -8.59 20.84
N LYS A 114 -8.02 -9.17 20.53
CA LYS A 114 -7.71 -9.84 19.25
C LYS A 114 -7.65 -8.89 18.03
N GLN A 115 -7.61 -7.58 18.21
CA GLN A 115 -7.54 -6.65 17.07
C GLN A 115 -6.32 -6.88 16.18
N ASN A 116 -5.13 -7.09 16.76
CA ASN A 116 -3.93 -7.38 15.97
C ASN A 116 -4.01 -8.76 15.28
N LEU A 117 -4.72 -9.73 15.86
CA LEU A 117 -4.99 -11.00 15.18
C LEU A 117 -5.94 -10.80 13.97
N ASP A 118 -6.98 -9.98 14.12
CA ASP A 118 -7.88 -9.61 13.01
C ASP A 118 -7.11 -8.86 11.91
N ARG A 119 -6.21 -7.93 12.28
CA ARG A 119 -5.31 -7.23 11.33
C ARG A 119 -4.42 -8.19 10.57
N CYS A 120 -3.74 -9.10 11.27
CA CYS A 120 -2.91 -10.13 10.66
C CYS A 120 -3.69 -10.95 9.62
N ARG A 121 -4.90 -11.41 9.96
CA ARG A 121 -5.76 -12.17 9.04
C ARG A 121 -6.14 -11.37 7.80
N THR A 122 -6.47 -10.09 7.97
CA THR A 122 -6.76 -9.18 6.86
C THR A 122 -5.56 -9.04 5.93
N GLN A 123 -4.36 -8.82 6.48
CA GLN A 123 -3.14 -8.73 5.66
C GLN A 123 -2.81 -10.03 4.94
N LEU A 124 -2.99 -11.20 5.57
CA LEU A 124 -2.80 -12.50 4.90
C LEU A 124 -3.83 -12.74 3.79
N LYS A 125 -5.10 -12.37 4.01
CA LYS A 125 -6.13 -12.49 2.97
C LYS A 125 -5.87 -11.54 1.80
N LEU A 126 -5.41 -10.32 2.09
CA LEU A 126 -4.97 -9.36 1.08
C LEU A 126 -3.77 -9.90 0.27
N LEU A 127 -2.79 -10.50 0.94
CA LEU A 127 -1.63 -11.13 0.31
C LEU A 127 -2.05 -12.25 -0.65
N GLU A 128 -2.96 -13.13 -0.24
CA GLU A 128 -3.53 -14.17 -1.12
C GLU A 128 -4.18 -13.55 -2.36
N SER A 129 -5.01 -12.53 -2.18
CA SER A 129 -5.67 -11.82 -3.29
C SER A 129 -4.66 -11.15 -4.24
N MET A 130 -3.60 -10.53 -3.71
CA MET A 130 -2.51 -9.98 -4.52
C MET A 130 -1.77 -11.06 -5.32
N GLN A 131 -1.56 -12.25 -4.74
CA GLN A 131 -0.90 -13.36 -5.41
C GLN A 131 -1.75 -13.91 -6.56
N GLU A 132 -3.05 -14.08 -6.34
CA GLU A 132 -4.01 -14.52 -7.36
C GLU A 132 -4.05 -13.55 -8.56
N GLN A 133 -3.89 -12.25 -8.30
CA GLN A 133 -3.97 -11.18 -9.30
C GLN A 133 -2.59 -10.67 -9.76
N ALA A 134 -1.48 -11.30 -9.34
CA ALA A 134 -0.13 -10.77 -9.54
C ALA A 134 0.24 -10.58 -11.03
N ALA A 135 -0.25 -11.47 -11.90
CA ALA A 135 -0.02 -11.38 -13.34
C ALA A 135 -0.69 -10.13 -13.95
N ASP A 136 -1.92 -9.83 -13.54
CA ASP A 136 -2.69 -8.66 -13.98
C ASP A 136 -2.05 -7.37 -13.46
N MET A 137 -1.66 -7.34 -12.19
CA MET A 137 -0.93 -6.22 -11.61
C MET A 137 0.39 -5.97 -12.35
N ALA A 138 1.15 -7.02 -12.67
CA ALA A 138 2.38 -6.88 -13.42
C ALA A 138 2.14 -6.36 -14.85
N ALA A 139 1.02 -6.75 -15.49
CA ALA A 139 0.62 -6.21 -16.79
C ALA A 139 0.28 -4.72 -16.70
N ILE A 140 -0.43 -4.30 -15.66
CA ILE A 140 -0.75 -2.89 -15.38
C ILE A 140 0.53 -2.05 -15.21
N VAL A 141 1.50 -2.53 -14.44
CA VAL A 141 2.78 -1.82 -14.26
C VAL A 141 3.52 -1.65 -15.59
N ARG A 142 3.56 -2.70 -16.43
CA ARG A 142 4.19 -2.62 -17.76
C ARG A 142 3.49 -1.61 -18.67
N GLN A 143 2.17 -1.55 -18.64
CA GLN A 143 1.38 -0.60 -19.44
C GLN A 143 1.55 0.84 -18.95
N ALA A 144 1.57 1.05 -17.63
CA ALA A 144 1.72 2.39 -17.04
C ALA A 144 3.15 2.96 -17.20
N GLY A 145 4.17 2.10 -17.23
CA GLY A 145 5.56 2.51 -17.44
C GLY A 145 5.96 2.69 -18.89
N GLY A 146 5.15 2.22 -19.86
CA GLY A 146 5.33 2.51 -21.27
C GLY A 146 4.68 3.85 -21.60
N ARG A 147 5.47 4.91 -21.81
CA ARG A 147 4.93 6.13 -22.45
C ARG A 147 4.43 5.78 -23.87
N PRO A 148 3.38 6.44 -24.39
CA PRO A 148 3.09 6.41 -25.82
C PRO A 148 4.27 6.90 -26.66
#